data_AF-A0A2P4EWT3-F1
#
_entry.id   AF-A0A2P4EWT3-F1
#
_cell.length_a   1.000
_cell.length_b   1.000
_cell.length_c   1.000
_cell.angle_alpha   90.00
_cell.angle_beta   90.00
_cell.angle_gamma   90.00
#
_symmetry.space_group_name_H-M   'P 1'
#
loop_
_entity.id
_entity.type
_entity.pdbx_description
1 polymer ?
#
loop_
_entity_poly.entity_id
_entity_poly.type
_entity_poly.pdbx_seq_one_letter_code
_entity_poly.pdbx_strand_id
1 'polypeptide(L)' 'MGTGGGLLGLLILIGDIWAIINILQSRSEMGMKLLWVLLVVFLPLLGLIIWFFAGPRGSRA' A
#
# COMPACT_ATOMS: atom_id res chain seq x y z
N MET A 1 2.52 -3.92 -30.41
CA MET A 1 2.61 -2.78 -29.46
C MET A 1 2.03 -3.26 -28.14
N GLY A 2 2.89 -3.48 -27.13
CA GLY A 2 2.51 -4.18 -25.90
C GLY A 2 1.64 -3.32 -24.98
N THR A 3 0.33 -3.61 -24.95
CA THR A 3 -0.66 -2.97 -24.07
C THR A 3 -0.64 -3.51 -22.63
N GLY A 4 0.14 -4.55 -22.35
CA GLY A 4 0.15 -5.22 -21.03
C GLY A 4 0.71 -4.40 -19.87
N GLY A 5 1.59 -3.43 -20.13
CA GLY A 5 2.23 -2.64 -19.06
C GLY A 5 1.31 -1.65 -18.36
N GLY A 6 0.35 -1.06 -19.07
CA GLY A 6 -0.55 -0.03 -18.52
C GLY A 6 -1.56 -0.59 -17.52
N LEU A 7 -2.08 -1.79 -17.77
CA LEU A 7 -3.03 -2.46 -16.88
C LEU A 7 -2.36 -2.89 -15.56
N LEU A 8 -1.13 -3.41 -15.65
CA LEU A 8 -0.34 -3.76 -14.45
C LEU A 8 -0.02 -2.51 -13.61
N GLY A 9 0.40 -1.41 -14.24
CA GLY A 9 0.62 -0.14 -13.55
C GLY A 9 -0.64 0.40 -12.86
N LEU A 10 -1.81 0.28 -13.51
CA LEU A 10 -3.09 0.65 -12.92
C LEU A 10 -3.46 -0.20 -11.70
N LEU A 11 -3.24 -1.52 -11.77
CA LEU A 11 -3.51 -2.40 -10.63
C LEU A 11 -2.62 -2.06 -9.43
N ILE A 12 -1.35 -1.77 -9.67
CA ILE A 12 -0.40 -1.35 -8.63
C ILE A 12 -0.87 -0.03 -8.02
N LEU A 13 -1.22 0.97 -8.85
CA LEU A 13 -1.70 2.26 -8.38
C LEU A 13 -2.96 2.15 -7.51
N ILE A 14 -3.94 1.34 -7.94
CA ILE A 14 -5.15 1.06 -7.15
C ILE A 14 -4.77 0.40 -5.82
N GLY A 15 -3.84 -0.55 -5.85
CA GLY A 15 -3.29 -1.20 -4.68
C GLY A 15 -2.62 -0.21 -3.73
N ASP A 16 -1.76 0.67 -4.22
CA ASP A 16 -1.05 1.68 -3.44
C ASP A 16 -2.04 2.60 -2.70
N ILE A 17 -3.07 3.09 -3.40
CA ILE A 17 -4.12 3.92 -2.80
C ILE A 17 -4.84 3.15 -1.69
N TRP A 18 -5.22 1.90 -1.96
CA TRP A 18 -5.89 1.06 -0.97
C TRP A 18 -5.01 0.79 0.26
N ALA A 19 -3.72 0.54 0.06
CA ALA A 19 -2.74 0.37 1.12
C ALA A 19 -2.64 1.61 2.00
N ILE A 20 -2.48 2.78 1.39
CA ILE A 20 -2.38 4.07 2.10
C ILE A 20 -3.64 4.32 2.93
N ILE A 21 -4.84 4.14 2.36
CA ILE A 21 -6.10 4.33 3.08
C ILE A 21 -6.16 3.43 4.32
N ASN A 22 -5.80 2.14 4.19
CA ASN A 22 -5.79 1.22 5.32
C ASN A 22 -4.75 1.60 6.39
N ILE A 23 -3.55 2.04 5.98
CA ILE A 23 -2.51 2.49 6.92
C ILE A 23 -3.02 3.69 7.72
N LEU A 24 -3.64 4.66 7.04
CA LEU A 24 -4.19 5.87 7.67
C LEU A 24 -5.35 5.53 8.62
N GLN A 25 -6.21 4.57 8.25
CA GLN A 25 -7.31 4.09 9.07
C GLN A 25 -6.87 3.17 10.22
N SER A 26 -5.65 2.63 10.19
CA SER A 26 -5.15 1.77 11.26
C SER A 26 -4.99 2.54 12.58
N ARG A 27 -5.12 1.85 13.72
CA ARG A 27 -4.94 2.44 15.06
C ARG A 27 -3.46 2.50 15.48
N SER A 28 -2.54 2.36 14.53
CA SER A 28 -1.08 2.40 14.78
C SER A 28 -0.59 3.83 15.06
N GLU A 29 0.53 3.95 15.77
CA GLU A 29 1.14 5.26 16.05
C GLU A 29 1.54 5.99 14.77
N MET A 30 1.59 7.33 14.85
CA MET A 30 1.91 8.22 13.73
C MET A 30 3.22 7.84 13.02
N GLY A 31 4.28 7.52 13.77
CA GLY A 31 5.57 7.13 13.21
C GLY A 31 5.49 5.83 12.39
N MET A 32 4.70 4.86 12.85
CA MET A 32 4.50 3.59 12.14
C MET A 32 3.68 3.80 10.86
N LYS A 33 2.65 4.65 10.90
CA LYS A 33 1.89 5.03 9.70
C LYS A 33 2.80 5.65 8.64
N LEU A 34 3.63 6.61 9.03
CA LEU A 34 4.56 7.27 8.12
C LEU A 34 5.55 6.30 7.49
N LEU A 35 6.11 5.37 8.29
CA LEU A 35 7.04 4.35 7.80
C LEU A 35 6.39 3.46 6.75
N TRP A 36 5.16 3.00 6.99
CA TRP A 36 4.42 2.18 6.04
C TRP A 36 4.03 2.93 4.76
N VAL A 37 3.60 4.19 4.88
CA VAL A 37 3.30 5.02 3.70
C VAL A 37 4.57 5.26 2.88
N LEU A 38 5.69 5.59 3.52
CA LEU A 38 6.99 5.75 2.84
C LEU A 38 7.40 4.47 2.12
N LEU A 39 7.24 3.31 2.76
CA LEU A 39 7.59 2.01 2.19
C LEU A 39 6.76 1.70 0.93
N VAL A 40 5.45 1.95 0.96
CA VAL A 40 4.56 1.78 -0.20
C VAL A 40 4.91 2.77 -1.31
N VAL A 41 5.15 4.05 -1.00
CA VAL A 41 5.44 5.08 -2.01
C VAL A 41 6.81 4.89 -2.68
N PHE A 42 7.85 4.54 -1.92
CA PHE A 42 9.20 4.32 -2.49
C PHE A 42 9.33 2.99 -3.22
N LEU A 43 8.57 1.98 -2.80
CA LEU A 43 8.54 0.67 -3.43
C LEU A 43 7.08 0.31 -3.72
N PRO A 44 6.47 0.78 -4.82
CA PRO A 44 5.05 0.56 -5.07
C PRO A 44 4.70 -0.93 -5.16
N LEU A 45 5.41 -1.69 -6.01
CA LEU A 45 5.12 -3.12 -6.16
C LEU A 45 5.47 -3.93 -4.90
N LEU A 46 6.71 -3.80 -4.39
CA LEU A 46 7.18 -4.60 -3.26
C LEU A 46 6.54 -4.14 -1.94
N GLY A 47 6.38 -2.84 -1.76
CA GLY A 47 5.76 -2.25 -0.59
C GLY A 47 4.28 -2.60 -0.51
N LEU A 48 3.55 -2.61 -1.63
CA LEU A 48 2.18 -3.13 -1.68
C LEU A 48 2.12 -4.61 -1.27
N ILE A 49 3.03 -5.45 -1.76
CA ILE A 49 3.09 -6.88 -1.39
C ILE A 49 3.39 -7.03 0.11
N ILE A 50 4.41 -6.36 0.63
CA ILE A 50 4.79 -6.42 2.05
C ILE A 50 3.64 -5.92 2.92
N TRP A 51 3.00 -4.82 2.54
CA TRP A 51 1.84 -4.28 3.25
C TRP A 51 0.64 -5.23 3.17
N PHE A 52 0.44 -5.94 2.06
CA PHE A 52 -0.64 -6.92 1.95
C PHE A 52 -0.52 -8.04 3.00
N PHE A 53 0.71 -8.52 3.26
CA PHE A 53 0.95 -9.60 4.24
C PHE A 53 1.12 -9.11 5.68
N ALA A 54 1.87 -8.04 5.90
CA ALA A 54 2.31 -7.59 7.22
C ALA A 54 1.89 -6.14 7.55
N GLY A 55 1.15 -5.49 6.66
CA GLY A 55 0.72 -4.11 6.82
C GLY A 55 -0.22 -3.92 8.01
N PRO A 56 -0.21 -2.72 8.62
CA PRO A 56 -1.05 -2.41 9.75
C PRO A 56 -2.50 -2.38 9.28
N ARG A 57 -3.24 -3.46 9.57
CA ARG A 57 -4.67 -3.54 9.30
C ARG A 57 -5.40 -2.82 10.42
N GLY A 58 -6.32 -1.93 10.09
CA GLY A 58 -7.28 -1.46 11.08
C GLY A 58 -7.99 -2.68 11.67
N SER A 59 -7.93 -2.87 12.99
CA SER A 59 -8.77 -3.87 13.65
C SER A 59 -10.19 -3.62 13.18
N ARG A 60 -10.74 -4.56 12.41
CA ARG A 60 -12.19 -4.63 12.21
C ARG A 60 -12.76 -4.88 13.60
N ALA A 61 -13.41 -3.85 14.14
CA ALA A 61 -14.20 -3.97 15.36
C ALA A 61 -15.39 -4.90 15.09
#